data_AF-A0A7S3JVA1-F1
#
_entry.id   AF-A0A7S3JVA1-F1
#
_cell.length_a   1.000
_cell.length_b   1.000
_cell.length_c   1.000
_cell.angle_alpha   90.00
_cell.angle_beta   90.00
_cell.angle_gamma   90.00
#
_symmetry.space_group_name_H-M   'P 1'
#
loop_
_entity.id
_entity.type
_entity.pdbx_description
1 polymer ?
#
loop_
_entity_poly.entity_id
_entity_poly.type
_entity_poly.pdbx_seq_one_letter_code
_entity_poly.pdbx_strand_id
1 'polypeptide(L)'
;LSSLLTVNDASFNDLGLSQLYMVSLHFQLDFPSQVFPLAHMQSELLAAFKSQEATPSELQRDVAASLTRIGWNHSFEYETPEGISLDMAQPETKSAIEVDGPSHYLKGDITRMSHNGKTKFKSRLLRQLGWTIIHVPYFEWDVLTCAAAKDSYLQEKVLL
;
A
#
# COMPACT_ATOMS: atom_id res chain seq x y z
N LEU A 1 -26.33 6.56 -12.04
CA LEU A 1 -25.45 6.08 -10.94
C LEU A 1 -26.09 6.23 -9.56
N SER A 2 -26.90 7.26 -9.30
CA SER A 2 -27.58 7.44 -8.00
C SER A 2 -28.53 6.30 -7.59
N SER A 3 -29.05 5.51 -8.54
CA SER A 3 -29.97 4.39 -8.28
C SER A 3 -29.30 3.03 -8.07
N LEU A 4 -27.97 2.92 -8.26
CA LEU A 4 -27.22 1.66 -8.11
C LEU A 4 -26.66 1.46 -6.69
N LEU A 5 -26.75 2.49 -5.85
CA LEU A 5 -26.25 2.50 -4.47
C LEU A 5 -27.34 2.94 -3.48
N THR A 6 -28.60 2.66 -3.79
CA THR A 6 -29.65 2.65 -2.75
C THR A 6 -29.43 1.39 -1.93
N VAL A 7 -28.51 1.47 -0.97
CA VAL A 7 -28.18 0.39 -0.05
C VAL A 7 -29.42 0.18 0.83
N ASN A 8 -30.20 -0.87 0.54
CA ASN A 8 -30.89 -1.57 1.62
C ASN A 8 -29.77 -2.09 2.53
N ASP A 9 -29.85 -1.81 3.83
CA ASP A 9 -28.87 -2.10 4.89
C ASP A 9 -28.45 -3.58 5.01
N ALA A 10 -27.90 -4.18 3.95
CA ALA A 10 -26.99 -5.29 4.06
C ALA A 10 -25.70 -4.68 4.64
N SER A 11 -25.62 -4.65 5.97
CA SER A 11 -24.50 -4.08 6.73
C SER A 11 -23.19 -4.70 6.24
N PHE A 12 -22.40 -3.92 5.49
CA PHE A 12 -21.05 -4.33 5.13
C PHE A 12 -20.27 -4.68 6.40
N ASN A 13 -19.48 -5.75 6.36
CA ASN A 13 -18.50 -6.01 7.41
C ASN A 13 -17.30 -5.05 7.25
N ASP A 14 -16.39 -5.02 8.23
CA ASP A 14 -15.24 -4.12 8.24
C ASP A 14 -14.37 -4.24 6.98
N LEU A 15 -14.24 -5.44 6.42
CA LEU A 15 -13.52 -5.65 5.16
C LEU A 15 -14.23 -4.95 3.98
N GLY A 16 -15.56 -5.06 3.90
CA GLY A 16 -16.36 -4.36 2.90
C GLY A 16 -16.28 -2.84 3.04
N LEU A 17 -16.35 -2.33 4.28
CA LEU A 17 -16.20 -0.90 4.58
C LEU A 17 -14.80 -0.39 4.23
N SER A 18 -13.75 -1.16 4.54
CA SER A 18 -12.36 -0.88 4.16
C SER A 18 -12.19 -0.79 2.64
N GLN A 19 -12.80 -1.71 1.88
CA GLN A 19 -12.76 -1.67 0.41
C GLN A 19 -13.52 -0.45 -0.14
N LEU A 20 -14.68 -0.13 0.43
CA LEU A 20 -15.46 1.05 0.06
C LEU A 20 -14.71 2.36 0.35
N TYR A 21 -13.92 2.42 1.42
CA TYR A 21 -13.04 3.56 1.69
C TYR A 21 -12.08 3.82 0.54
N MET A 22 -11.32 2.79 0.12
CA MET A 22 -10.34 2.92 -0.97
C MET A 22 -10.99 3.34 -2.30
N VAL A 23 -12.20 2.83 -2.58
CA VAL A 23 -12.98 3.25 -3.75
C VAL A 23 -13.45 4.69 -3.62
N SER A 24 -13.92 5.11 -2.45
CA SER A 24 -14.37 6.48 -2.21
C SER A 24 -13.24 7.50 -2.41
N LEU A 25 -12.04 7.17 -1.91
CA LEU A 25 -10.85 7.99 -2.04
C LEU A 25 -10.42 8.11 -3.51
N HIS A 26 -10.37 7.00 -4.23
CA HIS A 26 -10.07 7.02 -5.67
C HIS A 26 -11.10 7.82 -6.47
N PHE A 27 -12.40 7.68 -6.16
CA PHE A 27 -13.47 8.46 -6.79
C PHE A 27 -13.30 9.96 -6.55
N GLN A 28 -12.96 10.38 -5.34
CA GLN A 28 -12.73 11.78 -5.01
C GLN A 28 -11.54 12.38 -5.78
N LEU A 29 -10.49 11.58 -6.03
CA LEU A 29 -9.34 12.03 -6.81
C LEU A 29 -9.65 12.14 -8.32
N ASP A 30 -10.44 11.21 -8.88
CA ASP A 30 -10.83 11.24 -10.29
C ASP A 30 -11.93 12.27 -10.59
N PHE A 31 -12.82 12.51 -9.63
CA PHE A 31 -14.01 13.34 -9.78
C PHE A 31 -14.17 14.34 -8.63
N PRO A 32 -13.26 15.32 -8.47
CA PRO A 32 -13.22 16.22 -7.30
C PRO A 32 -14.47 17.09 -7.13
N SER A 33 -15.26 17.29 -8.19
CA SER A 33 -16.52 18.03 -8.14
C SER A 33 -17.76 17.16 -7.88
N GLN A 34 -17.61 15.83 -7.77
CA GLN A 34 -18.71 14.91 -7.51
C GLN A 34 -18.67 14.38 -6.09
N VAL A 35 -19.86 14.14 -5.53
CA VAL A 35 -19.99 13.56 -4.18
C VAL A 35 -20.10 12.04 -4.32
N PHE A 36 -19.21 11.32 -3.64
CA PHE A 36 -19.31 9.86 -3.55
C PHE A 36 -20.61 9.48 -2.81
N PRO A 37 -21.41 8.51 -3.31
CA PRO A 37 -22.73 8.21 -2.74
C PRO A 37 -22.75 7.85 -1.25
N LEU A 38 -21.64 7.33 -0.69
CA LEU A 38 -21.50 7.02 0.74
C LEU A 38 -20.60 8.01 1.49
N ALA A 39 -20.46 9.25 1.01
CA ALA A 39 -19.65 10.28 1.68
C ALA A 39 -20.10 10.57 3.12
N HIS A 40 -21.38 10.35 3.45
CA HIS A 40 -21.89 10.49 4.81
C HIS A 40 -21.32 9.46 5.79
N MET A 41 -20.78 8.33 5.30
CA MET A 41 -20.17 7.28 6.11
C MET A 41 -18.64 7.37 6.19
N GLN A 42 -18.04 8.49 5.78
CA GLN A 42 -16.59 8.56 5.54
C GLN A 42 -15.76 8.24 6.79
N SER A 43 -16.24 8.60 7.98
CA SER A 43 -15.60 8.25 9.25
C SER A 43 -15.62 6.75 9.54
N GLU A 44 -16.75 6.06 9.32
CA GLU A 44 -16.83 4.60 9.53
C GLU A 44 -15.98 3.85 8.48
N LEU A 45 -16.01 4.31 7.23
CA LEU A 45 -15.19 3.77 6.15
C LEU A 45 -13.70 3.87 6.47
N LEU A 46 -13.24 5.05 6.90
CA LEU A 46 -11.84 5.27 7.29
C LEU A 46 -11.46 4.43 8.51
N ALA A 47 -12.31 4.37 9.54
CA ALA A 47 -12.04 3.58 10.73
C ALA A 47 -11.91 2.09 10.40
N ALA A 48 -12.81 1.55 9.57
CA ALA A 48 -12.75 0.18 9.11
C ALA A 48 -11.55 -0.09 8.21
N PHE A 49 -11.12 0.89 7.40
CA PHE A 49 -9.91 0.78 6.60
C PHE A 49 -8.66 0.65 7.47
N LYS A 50 -8.48 1.56 8.43
CA LYS A 50 -7.35 1.58 9.35
C LYS A 50 -7.28 0.35 10.26
N SER A 51 -8.42 -0.29 10.57
CA SER A 51 -8.43 -1.52 11.37
C SER A 51 -7.91 -2.76 10.64
N GLN A 52 -7.73 -2.70 9.32
CA GLN A 52 -7.22 -3.82 8.52
C GLN A 52 -5.69 -3.89 8.45
N GLU A 53 -4.98 -2.96 9.08
CA GLU A 53 -3.52 -2.95 9.02
C GLU A 53 -2.92 -4.08 9.86
N ALA A 54 -1.99 -4.80 9.23
CA ALA A 54 -1.28 -5.91 9.87
C ALA A 54 -0.08 -5.37 10.63
N THR A 55 0.35 -6.11 11.66
CA THR A 55 1.60 -5.80 12.34
C THR A 55 2.80 -5.98 11.41
N PRO A 56 3.87 -5.20 11.57
CA PRO A 56 5.04 -5.30 10.72
C PRO A 56 5.66 -6.70 10.78
N SER A 57 5.93 -7.26 9.62
CA SER A 57 6.62 -8.53 9.41
C SER A 57 8.11 -8.44 9.68
N GLU A 58 8.74 -9.59 9.91
CA GLU A 58 10.21 -9.68 10.00
C GLU A 58 10.88 -9.25 8.69
N LEU A 59 10.25 -9.55 7.54
CA LEU A 59 10.72 -9.13 6.23
C LEU A 59 10.79 -7.60 6.12
N GLN A 60 9.73 -6.88 6.52
CA GLN A 60 9.74 -5.41 6.54
C GLN A 60 10.86 -4.85 7.44
N ARG A 61 11.06 -5.44 8.63
CA ARG A 61 12.14 -5.03 9.54
C ARG A 61 13.53 -5.24 8.96
N ASP A 62 13.75 -6.36 8.26
CA ASP A 62 15.04 -6.66 7.65
C ASP A 62 15.35 -5.72 6.47
N VAL A 63 14.35 -5.40 5.63
CA VAL A 63 14.49 -4.38 4.58
C VAL A 63 14.78 -3.00 5.19
N ALA A 64 14.04 -2.58 6.23
CA ALA A 64 14.27 -1.32 6.92
C ALA A 64 15.67 -1.20 7.53
N ALA A 65 16.19 -2.29 8.11
CA ALA A 65 17.56 -2.34 8.61
C ALA A 65 18.60 -2.13 7.48
N SER A 66 18.36 -2.72 6.30
CA SER A 66 19.24 -2.54 5.14
C SER A 66 19.17 -1.12 4.58
N LEU A 67 17.97 -0.52 4.46
CA LEU A 67 17.80 0.89 4.10
C LEU A 67 18.59 1.82 5.03
N THR A 68 18.56 1.54 6.33
CA THR A 68 19.32 2.30 7.34
C THR A 68 20.83 2.18 7.10
N ARG A 69 21.35 0.97 6.81
CA ARG A 69 22.78 0.75 6.55
C ARG A 69 23.27 1.49 5.31
N ILE A 70 22.45 1.60 4.27
CA ILE A 70 22.80 2.32 3.05
C ILE A 70 22.55 3.83 3.14
N GLY A 71 22.13 4.34 4.31
CA GLY A 71 21.90 5.77 4.53
C GLY A 71 20.61 6.31 3.92
N TRP A 72 19.66 5.45 3.55
CA TRP A 72 18.34 5.88 3.10
C TRP A 72 17.45 6.14 4.32
N ASN A 73 17.48 7.37 4.84
CA ASN A 73 16.66 7.77 5.98
C ASN A 73 15.16 7.61 5.66
N HIS A 74 14.40 7.02 6.57
CA HIS A 74 12.99 6.75 6.36
C HIS A 74 12.18 6.72 7.66
N SER A 75 10.89 7.01 7.55
CA SER A 75 9.89 6.67 8.54
C SER A 75 9.41 5.24 8.30
N PHE A 76 9.40 4.41 9.34
CA PHE A 76 8.88 3.04 9.31
C PHE A 76 7.38 3.05 9.63
N GLU A 77 6.58 2.29 8.88
CA GLU A 77 5.11 2.23 8.99
C GLU A 77 4.46 3.62 8.99
N TYR A 78 4.76 4.39 7.94
CA TYR A 78 4.26 5.74 7.81
C TYR A 78 2.82 5.76 7.31
N GLU A 79 1.91 6.34 8.10
CA GLU A 79 0.54 6.60 7.69
C GLU A 79 0.44 7.93 6.93
N THR A 80 -0.07 7.87 5.70
CA THR A 80 -0.39 9.06 4.89
C THR A 80 -1.55 9.88 5.48
N PRO A 81 -1.75 11.15 5.09
CA PRO A 81 -2.93 11.93 5.49
C PRO A 81 -4.27 11.25 5.15
N GLU A 82 -4.28 10.44 4.10
CA GLU A 82 -5.41 9.63 3.66
C GLU A 82 -5.53 8.29 4.43
N GLY A 83 -4.74 8.08 5.49
CA GLY A 83 -4.81 6.90 6.34
C GLY A 83 -4.21 5.63 5.73
N ILE A 84 -3.58 5.68 4.55
CA ILE A 84 -2.89 4.54 3.92
C ILE A 84 -1.52 4.40 4.56
N SER A 85 -1.20 3.23 5.13
CA SER A 85 0.15 2.92 5.61
C SER A 85 1.11 2.52 4.48
N LEU A 86 2.34 2.99 4.62
CA LEU A 86 3.51 2.72 3.79
C LEU A 86 4.58 2.04 4.66
N ASP A 87 5.18 0.95 4.19
CA ASP A 87 6.13 0.18 5.00
C ASP A 87 7.35 1.03 5.40
N MET A 88 7.95 1.73 4.42
CA MET A 88 8.97 2.74 4.67
C MET A 88 8.75 3.94 3.76
N ALA A 89 8.85 5.15 4.30
CA ALA A 89 8.56 6.38 3.56
C ALA A 89 9.58 7.49 3.82
N GLN A 90 9.77 8.33 2.79
CA GLN A 90 10.34 9.67 2.88
C GLN A 90 9.24 10.68 2.55
N PRO A 91 8.49 11.17 3.56
CA PRO A 91 7.33 12.04 3.31
C PRO A 91 7.67 13.34 2.58
N GLU A 92 8.86 13.88 2.82
CA GLU A 92 9.34 15.13 2.18
C GLU A 92 9.48 15.00 0.67
N THR A 93 9.96 13.84 0.18
CA THR A 93 10.16 13.57 -1.25
C THR A 93 9.03 12.74 -1.86
N LYS A 94 8.06 12.30 -1.04
CA LYS A 94 7.02 11.34 -1.39
C LYS A 94 7.56 10.06 -2.05
N SER A 95 8.72 9.58 -1.60
CA SER A 95 9.25 8.27 -1.98
C SER A 95 8.87 7.23 -0.94
N ALA A 96 8.46 6.04 -1.36
CA ALA A 96 8.14 4.95 -0.46
C ALA A 96 8.62 3.59 -0.97
N ILE A 97 8.97 2.73 -0.02
CA ILE A 97 9.27 1.32 -0.24
C ILE A 97 8.08 0.51 0.27
N GLU A 98 7.57 -0.39 -0.56
CA GLU A 98 6.58 -1.41 -0.20
C GLU A 98 7.25 -2.79 -0.30
N VAL A 99 7.17 -3.55 0.78
CA VAL A 99 7.75 -4.88 0.93
C VAL A 99 6.66 -5.91 0.65
N ASP A 100 6.70 -6.47 -0.55
CA ASP A 100 5.64 -7.36 -1.02
C ASP A 100 5.90 -8.80 -0.61
N GLY A 101 5.22 -9.23 0.45
CA GLY A 101 5.16 -10.64 0.86
C GLY A 101 4.36 -11.52 -0.11
N PRO A 102 4.33 -12.87 0.08
CA PRO A 102 3.64 -13.79 -0.81
C PRO A 102 2.15 -13.48 -1.05
N SER A 103 1.47 -12.91 -0.06
CA SER A 103 0.04 -12.54 -0.14
C SER A 103 -0.25 -11.40 -1.13
N HIS A 104 0.77 -10.63 -1.54
CA HIS A 104 0.66 -9.51 -2.48
C HIS A 104 0.55 -9.97 -3.93
N TYR A 105 0.82 -11.25 -4.20
CA TYR A 105 0.86 -11.82 -5.54
C TYR A 105 -0.37 -12.69 -5.82
N LEU A 106 -0.71 -12.84 -7.09
CA LEU A 106 -1.70 -13.82 -7.52
C LEU A 106 -1.18 -15.24 -7.24
N LYS A 107 -2.03 -16.09 -6.68
CA LYS A 107 -1.75 -17.52 -6.53
C LYS A 107 -1.93 -18.20 -7.88
N GLY A 108 -0.92 -18.92 -8.38
CA GLY A 108 -0.97 -19.56 -9.68
C GLY A 108 0.42 -19.87 -10.23
N ASP A 109 0.54 -19.91 -11.56
CA ASP A 109 1.79 -20.19 -12.26
C ASP A 109 2.96 -19.34 -11.70
N ILE A 110 3.89 -20.03 -11.05
CA ILE A 110 5.07 -19.46 -10.39
C ILE A 110 5.98 -18.70 -11.35
N THR A 111 5.80 -18.86 -12.67
CA THR A 111 6.55 -18.12 -13.68
C THR A 111 6.06 -16.68 -13.86
N ARG A 112 4.88 -16.33 -13.32
CA ARG A 112 4.27 -14.99 -13.42
C ARG A 112 3.97 -14.42 -12.05
N MET A 113 5.00 -13.95 -11.35
CA MET A 113 4.90 -13.18 -10.10
C MET A 113 4.25 -11.81 -10.35
N SER A 114 2.92 -11.80 -10.44
CA SER A 114 2.11 -10.60 -10.68
C SER A 114 1.40 -10.15 -9.41
N HIS A 115 1.49 -8.87 -9.08
CA HIS A 115 0.70 -8.27 -8.01
C HIS A 115 -0.80 -8.51 -8.20
N ASN A 116 -1.48 -8.81 -7.09
CA ASN A 116 -2.93 -8.96 -7.05
C ASN A 116 -3.64 -7.60 -7.18
N GLY A 117 -4.99 -7.63 -7.23
CA GLY A 117 -5.80 -6.42 -7.37
C GLY A 117 -5.64 -5.43 -6.21
N LYS A 118 -5.56 -5.92 -4.96
CA LYS A 118 -5.38 -5.07 -3.76
C LYS A 118 -4.07 -4.29 -3.84
N THR A 119 -2.96 -4.97 -4.09
CA THR A 119 -1.62 -4.35 -4.20
C THR A 119 -1.58 -3.36 -5.36
N LYS A 120 -2.05 -3.74 -6.55
CA LYS A 120 -2.08 -2.82 -7.71
C LYS A 120 -2.95 -1.59 -7.48
N PHE A 121 -4.10 -1.75 -6.82
CA PHE A 121 -5.00 -0.64 -6.55
C PHE A 121 -4.40 0.33 -5.52
N LYS A 122 -3.80 -0.18 -4.43
CA LYS A 122 -3.04 0.63 -3.46
C LYS A 122 -1.93 1.42 -4.16
N SER A 123 -1.09 0.77 -4.96
CA SER A 123 0.00 1.45 -5.69
C SER A 123 -0.50 2.51 -6.66
N ARG A 124 -1.62 2.27 -7.35
CA ARG A 124 -2.23 3.27 -8.25
C ARG A 124 -2.69 4.50 -7.47
N LEU A 125 -3.36 4.28 -6.34
CA LEU A 125 -3.88 5.35 -5.51
C LEU A 125 -2.76 6.22 -4.94
N LEU A 126 -1.74 5.58 -4.38
CA LEU A 126 -0.56 6.29 -3.87
C LEU A 126 0.15 7.11 -4.95
N ARG A 127 0.30 6.56 -6.17
CA ARG A 127 0.84 7.32 -7.31
C ARG A 127 -0.02 8.53 -7.67
N GLN A 128 -1.34 8.39 -7.62
CA GLN A 128 -2.27 9.50 -7.84
C GLN A 128 -2.15 10.59 -6.75
N LEU A 129 -1.82 10.19 -5.53
CA LEU A 129 -1.48 11.07 -4.41
C LEU A 129 -0.06 11.65 -4.48
N GLY A 130 0.67 11.37 -5.58
CA GLY A 130 2.00 11.91 -5.86
C GLY A 130 3.15 11.11 -5.26
N TRP A 131 2.92 9.89 -4.80
CA TRP A 131 3.99 9.02 -4.29
C TRP A 131 4.70 8.24 -5.39
N THR A 132 6.01 8.17 -5.28
CA THR A 132 6.85 7.22 -6.01
C THR A 132 7.00 5.96 -5.18
N ILE A 133 6.45 4.84 -5.68
CA ILE A 133 6.45 3.55 -4.98
C ILE A 133 7.46 2.60 -5.60
N ILE A 134 8.44 2.20 -4.79
CA ILE A 134 9.44 1.19 -5.10
C ILE A 134 9.05 -0.11 -4.40
N HIS A 135 8.88 -1.17 -5.17
CA HIS A 135 8.49 -2.46 -4.64
C HIS A 135 9.72 -3.33 -4.38
N VAL A 136 9.75 -3.98 -3.21
CA VAL A 136 10.73 -4.98 -2.81
C VAL A 136 10.03 -6.34 -2.71
N PRO A 137 10.08 -7.17 -3.78
CA PRO A 137 9.49 -8.49 -3.78
C PRO A 137 10.19 -9.45 -2.81
N TYR A 138 9.43 -10.22 -2.03
CA TYR A 138 10.01 -11.21 -1.10
C TYR A 138 10.93 -12.22 -1.81
N PHE A 139 10.57 -12.68 -3.02
CA PHE A 139 11.37 -13.67 -3.74
C PHE A 139 12.67 -13.09 -4.32
N GLU A 140 12.75 -11.78 -4.54
CA GLU A 140 14.02 -11.10 -4.88
C GLU A 140 14.87 -10.90 -3.62
N TRP A 141 14.23 -10.63 -2.48
CA TRP A 141 14.90 -10.41 -1.21
C TRP A 141 15.49 -11.70 -0.61
N ASP A 142 14.70 -12.78 -0.62
CA ASP A 142 15.02 -14.04 0.06
C ASP A 142 16.22 -14.77 -0.56
N VAL A 143 16.54 -14.49 -1.82
CA VAL A 143 17.71 -15.07 -2.49
C VAL A 143 19.03 -14.37 -2.13
N LEU A 144 18.97 -13.22 -1.45
CA LEU A 144 20.14 -12.43 -1.07
C LEU A 144 20.72 -12.97 0.25
N THR A 145 21.86 -13.65 0.15
CA THR A 145 22.42 -14.46 1.23
C THR A 145 23.24 -13.69 2.26
N CYS A 146 23.58 -12.40 2.01
CA CYS A 146 24.37 -11.59 2.93
C CYS A 146 23.95 -10.12 2.94
N ALA A 147 24.34 -9.40 3.99
CA ALA A 147 24.01 -7.98 4.17
C ALA A 147 24.50 -7.11 3.00
N ALA A 148 25.71 -7.35 2.49
CA ALA A 148 26.25 -6.59 1.37
C ALA A 148 25.43 -6.76 0.08
N ALA A 149 24.89 -7.95 -0.19
CA ALA A 149 24.03 -8.19 -1.35
C ALA A 149 22.67 -7.49 -1.21
N LYS A 150 22.08 -7.54 -0.01
CA LYS A 150 20.85 -6.81 0.34
C LYS A 150 21.01 -5.31 0.19
N ASP A 151 22.11 -4.78 0.72
CA ASP A 151 22.45 -3.35 0.68
C ASP A 151 22.66 -2.89 -0.78
N SER A 152 23.39 -3.67 -1.58
CA SER A 152 23.61 -3.37 -3.02
C SER A 152 22.30 -3.38 -3.81
N TYR A 153 21.44 -4.38 -3.57
CA TYR A 153 20.12 -4.49 -4.20
C TYR A 153 19.24 -3.26 -3.90
N LEU A 154 19.22 -2.79 -2.65
CA LEU A 154 18.44 -1.60 -2.30
C LEU A 154 19.04 -0.32 -2.85
N GLN A 155 20.37 -0.19 -2.86
CA GLN A 155 21.03 0.96 -3.48
C GLN A 155 20.63 1.12 -4.94
N GLU A 156 20.61 0.02 -5.71
CA GLU A 156 20.15 0.05 -7.10
C GLU A 156 18.66 0.44 -7.20
N LYS A 157 17.80 -0.08 -6.32
CA LYS A 157 16.35 0.19 -6.34
C LYS A 157 15.99 1.64 -5.98
N VAL A 158 16.71 2.28 -5.05
CA VAL A 158 16.38 3.64 -4.57
C VAL A 158 17.04 4.76 -5.37
N LEU A 159 17.97 4.44 -6.29
CA LEU A 159 18.62 5.40 -7.18
C LEU A 159 17.92 5.57 -8.53
N LEU A 160 16.91 4.75 -8.83
CA LEU A 160 16.06 4.82 -10.02
C LEU A 160 14.82 5.69 -9.78
#